data_AF-A0A820HCP5-F1
#
_entry.id   AF-A0A820HCP5-F1
#
_cell.length_a   1.000
_cell.length_b   1.000
_cell.length_c   1.000
_cell.angle_alpha   90.00
_cell.angle_beta   90.00
_cell.angle_gamma   90.00
#
_symmetry.space_group_name_H-M   'P 1'
#
loop_
_entity.id
_entity.type
_entity.pdbx_description
1 polymer ?
#
loop_
_entity_poly.entity_id
_entity_poly.type
_entity_poly.pdbx_seq_one_letter_code
_entity_poly.pdbx_strand_id
1 'polypeptide(L)'
;MITLTNEEIKAFEQLKNYLTTDLVLRLPNNRFPFKVQTDASDEGIGAVLLQIYPEGDRPVAYLSKKFTQAQRKWSPMEQECYAFICALDKWHNYLSGIKFTWETDHKALTQLNQKAQINKRCERWRLKILEYDFKVKYIPGLTNSMPDYLSRSPVDDAEEDPDETTHFISKSTQTDILYNNENSPIIAAVQTRAMKLRNQTLNDIADISKLKSDSLYTSVKENRKIPFSIEEL
;
A
#
# COMPACT_ATOMS: atom_id res chain seq x y z
N MET A 1 11.33 -12.03 -37.59
CA MET A 1 12.49 -11.42 -36.90
C MET A 1 12.64 -10.02 -37.43
N ILE A 2 12.62 -9.00 -36.56
CA ILE A 2 12.89 -7.62 -36.95
C ILE A 2 14.40 -7.48 -37.09
N THR A 3 14.89 -7.15 -38.29
CA THR A 3 16.32 -6.92 -38.56
C THR A 3 16.58 -5.43 -38.64
N LEU A 4 17.36 -4.89 -37.70
CA LEU A 4 17.75 -3.49 -37.71
C LEU A 4 18.77 -3.23 -38.83
N THR A 5 18.56 -2.15 -39.56
CA THR A 5 19.51 -1.62 -40.55
C THR A 5 20.76 -1.06 -39.86
N ASN A 6 21.85 -0.91 -40.60
CA ASN A 6 23.10 -0.36 -40.06
C ASN A 6 22.94 1.07 -39.51
N GLU A 7 22.02 1.86 -40.10
CA GLU A 7 21.69 3.20 -39.61
C GLU A 7 20.96 3.16 -38.26
N GLU A 8 19.99 2.26 -38.10
CA GLU A 8 19.25 2.06 -36.85
C GLU A 8 20.16 1.53 -35.73
N ILE A 9 21.08 0.61 -36.05
CA ILE A 9 22.08 0.10 -35.10
C ILE A 9 22.96 1.25 -34.61
N LYS A 10 23.45 2.10 -35.52
CA LYS A 10 24.28 3.25 -35.18
C LYS A 10 23.51 4.27 -34.32
N ALA A 11 22.25 4.56 -34.67
CA ALA A 11 21.39 5.44 -33.87
C ALA A 11 21.15 4.87 -32.46
N PHE A 12 20.93 3.56 -32.35
CA PHE A 12 20.76 2.88 -31.07
C PHE A 12 22.03 2.89 -30.21
N GLU A 13 23.20 2.69 -30.80
CA GLU A 13 24.49 2.80 -30.11
C GLU A 13 24.75 4.24 -29.65
N GLN A 14 24.42 5.23 -30.47
CA GLN A 14 24.50 6.64 -30.07
C GLN A 14 23.57 6.93 -28.89
N LEU A 15 22.32 6.47 -28.94
CA LEU A 15 21.37 6.62 -27.84
C LEU A 15 21.88 5.97 -26.54
N LYS A 16 22.41 4.74 -26.63
CA LYS A 16 23.05 4.07 -25.49
C LYS A 16 24.18 4.91 -24.91
N ASN A 17 25.05 5.44 -25.75
CA ASN A 17 26.15 6.30 -25.30
C ASN A 17 25.62 7.58 -24.65
N TYR A 18 24.62 8.25 -25.20
CA TYR A 18 24.03 9.43 -24.57
C TYR A 18 23.46 9.13 -23.19
N LEU A 19 22.76 7.99 -23.04
CA LEU A 19 22.19 7.57 -21.76
C LEU A 19 23.25 7.16 -20.72
N THR A 20 24.44 6.75 -21.14
CA THR A 20 25.52 6.32 -20.23
C THR A 20 26.55 7.40 -19.91
N THR A 21 26.69 8.42 -20.77
CA THR A 21 27.79 9.41 -20.64
C THR A 21 27.38 10.67 -19.87
N ASP A 22 26.16 11.17 -20.08
CA ASP A 22 25.60 12.25 -19.27
C ASP A 22 24.72 11.56 -18.22
N LEU A 23 25.14 11.58 -16.95
CA LEU A 23 24.30 11.12 -15.85
C LEU A 23 23.04 11.99 -15.87
N VAL A 24 22.00 11.50 -16.54
CA VAL A 24 20.70 12.16 -16.70
C VAL A 24 20.17 12.61 -15.33
N LEU A 25 20.53 11.86 -14.28
CA LEU A 25 20.27 12.17 -12.88
C LEU A 25 21.41 12.99 -12.27
N ARG A 26 21.11 14.24 -11.91
CA ARG A 26 22.03 15.12 -11.17
C ARG A 26 21.77 15.04 -9.67
N LEU A 27 22.84 15.08 -8.87
CA LEU A 27 22.70 15.21 -7.42
C LEU A 27 21.96 16.51 -7.06
N PRO A 28 21.03 16.46 -6.10
CA PRO A 28 20.24 17.62 -5.71
C PRO A 28 21.14 18.71 -5.12
N ASN A 29 20.94 19.94 -5.58
CA ASN A 29 21.60 21.13 -5.06
C ASN A 29 20.57 22.11 -4.47
N ASN A 30 20.66 22.37 -3.16
CA ASN A 30 19.71 23.21 -2.42
C ASN A 30 19.68 24.69 -2.84
N ARG A 31 20.60 25.13 -3.71
CA ARG A 31 20.61 26.51 -4.22
C ARG A 31 19.61 26.75 -5.35
N PHE A 32 19.17 25.68 -6.01
CA PHE A 32 18.26 25.75 -7.14
C PHE A 32 16.87 25.28 -6.74
N PRO A 33 15.81 25.94 -7.24
CA PRO A 33 14.45 25.54 -6.90
C PRO A 33 14.10 24.21 -7.55
N PHE A 34 13.27 23.45 -6.84
CA PHE A 34 12.73 22.20 -7.34
C PHE A 34 11.47 22.43 -8.17
N LYS A 35 11.23 21.49 -9.07
CA LYS A 35 10.04 21.41 -9.90
C LYS A 35 9.60 19.95 -9.97
N VAL A 36 8.31 19.71 -9.80
CA VAL A 36 7.70 18.39 -9.88
C VAL A 36 6.75 18.39 -11.06
N GLN A 37 6.93 17.44 -11.97
CA GLN A 37 6.00 17.20 -13.07
C GLN A 37 5.30 15.87 -12.82
N THR A 38 3.99 15.83 -12.97
CA THR A 38 3.19 14.61 -12.77
C THR A 38 2.25 14.39 -13.94
N ASP A 39 1.90 13.12 -14.16
CA ASP A 39 0.92 12.68 -15.14
C ASP A 39 0.30 11.37 -14.67
N ALA A 40 -0.96 11.14 -15.01
CA ALA A 40 -1.62 9.86 -14.84
C ALA A 40 -2.21 9.36 -16.15
N SER A 41 -2.00 8.08 -16.43
CA SER A 41 -2.62 7.37 -17.55
C SER A 41 -3.62 6.33 -17.04
N ASP A 42 -4.28 5.61 -17.96
CA ASP A 42 -5.16 4.50 -17.60
C ASP A 42 -4.43 3.35 -16.87
N GLU A 43 -3.10 3.24 -17.02
CA GLU A 43 -2.31 2.13 -16.47
C GLU A 43 -1.66 2.46 -15.13
N GLY A 44 -1.28 3.72 -14.90
CA GLY A 44 -0.46 4.10 -13.75
C GLY A 44 -0.17 5.59 -13.70
N ILE A 45 0.73 5.93 -12.79
CA ILE A 45 1.20 7.30 -12.56
C ILE A 45 2.68 7.43 -12.95
N GLY A 46 3.01 8.62 -13.43
CA GLY A 46 4.37 9.05 -13.70
C GLY A 46 4.64 10.36 -12.98
N ALA A 47 5.82 10.49 -12.39
CA ALA A 47 6.30 11.76 -11.88
C ALA A 47 7.80 11.93 -12.09
N VAL A 48 8.23 13.17 -12.24
CA VAL A 48 9.63 13.55 -12.40
C VAL A 48 9.95 14.70 -11.45
N LEU A 49 10.99 14.52 -10.65
CA LEU A 49 11.58 15.58 -9.84
C LEU A 49 12.70 16.23 -10.65
N LEU A 50 12.57 17.52 -10.92
CA LEU A 50 13.54 18.32 -11.65
C LEU A 50 14.11 19.43 -10.76
N GLN A 51 15.30 19.88 -11.11
CA GLN A 51 15.91 21.11 -10.63
C GLN A 51 16.10 22.09 -11.77
N ILE A 52 15.75 23.34 -11.52
CA ILE A 52 15.82 24.41 -12.51
C ILE A 52 17.23 25.02 -12.47
N TYR A 53 18.06 24.72 -13.48
CA TYR A 53 19.36 25.34 -13.66
C TYR A 53 19.31 26.42 -14.76
N PRO A 54 20.26 27.38 -14.79
CA PRO A 54 20.36 28.36 -15.86
C PRO A 54 20.54 27.74 -17.26
N GLU A 55 21.18 26.56 -17.31
CA GLU A 55 21.47 25.80 -18.53
C GLU A 55 20.31 24.89 -18.97
N GLY A 56 19.25 24.78 -18.17
CA GLY A 56 18.09 23.92 -18.43
C GLY A 56 17.69 23.06 -17.24
N ASP A 57 16.49 22.50 -17.28
CA ASP A 57 16.00 21.64 -16.21
C ASP A 57 16.75 20.31 -16.21
N ARG A 58 17.18 19.87 -15.01
CA ARG A 58 17.89 18.60 -14.82
C ARG A 58 17.07 17.68 -13.93
N PRO A 59 16.77 16.45 -14.36
CA PRO A 59 16.05 15.50 -13.51
C PRO A 59 16.95 15.00 -12.36
N VAL A 60 16.33 14.86 -11.20
CA VAL A 60 16.94 14.40 -9.94
C VAL A 60 16.41 13.04 -9.55
N ALA A 61 15.13 12.78 -9.82
CA ALA A 61 14.51 11.49 -9.56
C ALA A 61 13.32 11.26 -10.49
N TYR A 62 13.02 9.99 -10.71
CA TYR A 62 11.87 9.52 -11.47
C TYR A 62 10.99 8.66 -10.57
N LEU A 63 9.70 8.70 -10.80
CA LEU A 63 8.71 7.86 -10.16
C LEU A 63 7.76 7.33 -11.23
N SER A 64 7.52 6.03 -11.18
CA SER A 64 6.56 5.35 -12.04
C SER A 64 5.92 4.26 -11.21
N LYS A 65 4.59 4.24 -11.12
CA LYS A 65 3.87 3.28 -10.29
C LYS A 65 2.60 2.84 -10.98
N LYS A 66 2.35 1.54 -11.01
CA LYS A 66 1.15 0.96 -11.61
C LYS A 66 -0.07 1.22 -10.72
N PHE A 67 -1.23 1.40 -11.34
CA PHE A 67 -2.49 1.45 -10.62
C PHE A 67 -3.00 0.06 -10.21
N THR A 68 -3.58 -0.03 -9.00
CA THR A 68 -4.40 -1.18 -8.61
C THR A 68 -5.66 -1.29 -9.48
N GLN A 69 -6.36 -2.43 -9.42
CA GLN A 69 -7.61 -2.60 -10.16
C GLN A 69 -8.70 -1.60 -9.72
N ALA A 70 -8.69 -1.18 -8.46
CA ALA A 70 -9.62 -0.19 -7.94
C ALA A 70 -9.20 1.24 -8.37
N GLN A 71 -7.91 1.54 -8.31
CA GLN A 71 -7.34 2.82 -8.74
C GLN A 71 -7.59 3.14 -10.22
N ARG A 72 -7.57 2.13 -11.08
CA ARG A 72 -7.91 2.28 -12.50
C ARG A 72 -9.34 2.74 -12.75
N LYS A 73 -10.24 2.57 -11.78
CA LYS A 73 -11.65 3.01 -11.87
C LYS A 73 -11.88 4.40 -11.29
N TRP A 74 -10.85 5.03 -10.73
CA TRP A 74 -10.96 6.39 -10.21
C TRP A 74 -11.18 7.37 -11.37
N SER A 75 -11.75 8.53 -11.04
CA SER A 75 -11.88 9.61 -12.01
C SER A 75 -10.50 10.15 -12.42
N PRO A 76 -10.35 10.70 -13.64
CA PRO A 76 -9.06 11.27 -14.08
C PRO A 76 -8.51 12.31 -13.10
N MET A 77 -9.39 13.12 -12.49
CA MET A 77 -9.00 14.10 -11.49
C MET A 77 -8.40 13.46 -10.21
N GLU A 78 -8.92 12.30 -9.78
CA GLU A 78 -8.38 11.56 -8.63
C GLU A 78 -7.05 10.91 -8.96
N GLN A 79 -6.93 10.36 -10.17
CA GLN A 79 -5.70 9.73 -10.65
C GLN A 79 -4.55 10.75 -10.74
N GLU A 80 -4.81 11.91 -11.33
CA GLU A 80 -3.85 13.01 -11.40
C GLU A 80 -3.46 13.55 -10.02
N CYS A 81 -4.43 13.70 -9.11
CA CYS A 81 -4.15 14.13 -7.75
C CYS A 81 -3.32 13.09 -6.98
N TYR A 82 -3.62 11.80 -7.18
CA TYR A 82 -2.87 10.71 -6.58
C TYR A 82 -1.42 10.64 -7.09
N ALA A 83 -1.19 10.90 -8.38
CA ALA A 83 0.16 10.99 -8.94
C ALA A 83 1.02 12.00 -8.16
N PHE A 84 0.44 13.16 -7.83
CA PHE A 84 1.12 14.15 -7.01
C PHE A 84 1.31 13.71 -5.56
N ILE A 85 0.33 13.06 -4.94
CA ILE A 85 0.49 12.50 -3.58
C ILE A 85 1.64 11.50 -3.52
N CYS A 86 1.72 10.58 -4.47
CA CYS A 86 2.82 9.61 -4.51
C CYS A 86 4.18 10.30 -4.72
N ALA A 87 4.23 11.36 -5.53
CA ALA A 87 5.45 12.15 -5.70
C ALA A 87 5.88 12.84 -4.39
N LEU A 88 4.93 13.43 -3.66
CA LEU A 88 5.18 14.05 -2.35
C LEU A 88 5.68 13.03 -1.32
N ASP A 89 5.07 11.84 -1.27
CA ASP A 89 5.49 10.77 -0.36
C ASP A 89 6.89 10.26 -0.67
N LYS A 90 7.18 10.02 -1.95
CA LYS A 90 8.49 9.53 -2.39
C LYS A 90 9.59 10.55 -2.12
N TRP A 91 9.28 11.84 -2.28
CA TRP A 91 10.25 12.92 -2.24
C TRP A 91 10.04 13.88 -1.06
N HIS A 92 9.42 13.41 0.02
CA HIS A 92 9.18 14.20 1.23
C HIS A 92 10.48 14.84 1.73
N ASN A 93 11.57 14.07 1.79
CA ASN A 93 12.88 14.55 2.23
C ASN A 93 13.47 15.66 1.34
N TYR A 94 13.03 15.77 0.07
CA TYR A 94 13.48 16.82 -0.85
C TYR A 94 12.56 18.04 -0.84
N LEU A 95 11.24 17.83 -0.67
CA LEU A 95 10.22 18.86 -0.86
C LEU A 95 9.73 19.50 0.45
N SER A 96 9.95 18.84 1.59
CA SER A 96 9.54 19.34 2.90
C SER A 96 10.28 20.63 3.26
N GLY A 97 9.53 21.65 3.69
CA GLY A 97 10.07 22.93 4.16
C GLY A 97 10.66 23.84 3.06
N ILE A 98 10.53 23.49 1.78
CA ILE A 98 11.02 24.30 0.65
C ILE A 98 9.90 24.71 -0.30
N LYS A 99 10.16 25.76 -1.09
CA LYS A 99 9.28 26.21 -2.17
C LYS A 99 9.60 25.50 -3.47
N PHE A 100 8.59 24.92 -4.10
CA PHE A 100 8.74 24.29 -5.42
C PHE A 100 7.55 24.60 -6.35
N THR A 101 7.68 24.19 -7.61
CA THR A 101 6.60 24.31 -8.60
C THR A 101 6.06 22.93 -8.95
N TRP A 102 4.74 22.75 -8.89
CA TRP A 102 4.08 21.56 -9.42
C TRP A 102 3.50 21.87 -10.79
N GLU A 103 3.93 21.13 -11.80
CA GLU A 103 3.38 21.18 -13.15
C GLU A 103 2.54 19.94 -13.43
N THR A 104 1.33 20.16 -13.95
CA THR A 104 0.36 19.12 -14.35
C THR A 104 -0.36 19.58 -15.61
N ASP A 105 -0.82 18.64 -16.43
CA ASP A 105 -1.67 18.91 -17.58
C ASP A 105 -3.17 18.93 -17.22
N HIS A 106 -3.51 18.78 -15.94
CA HIS A 106 -4.89 18.81 -15.49
C HIS A 106 -5.29 20.18 -14.93
N LYS A 107 -5.93 21.01 -15.77
CA LYS A 107 -6.34 22.39 -15.39
C LYS A 107 -7.16 22.49 -14.11
N ALA A 108 -8.01 21.51 -13.78
CA ALA A 108 -8.82 21.59 -12.55
C ALA A 108 -7.97 21.57 -11.27
N LEU A 109 -6.80 20.94 -11.30
CA LEU A 109 -5.89 20.85 -10.14
C LEU A 109 -5.14 22.16 -9.90
N THR A 110 -5.11 23.09 -10.86
CA THR A 110 -4.57 24.44 -10.61
C THR A 110 -5.32 25.21 -9.54
N GLN A 111 -6.59 24.86 -9.30
CA GLN A 111 -7.44 25.50 -8.29
C GLN A 111 -7.52 24.71 -6.98
N LEU A 112 -6.67 23.68 -6.81
CA LEU A 112 -6.71 22.77 -5.66
C LEU A 112 -6.60 23.51 -4.31
N ASN A 113 -5.79 24.57 -4.25
CA ASN A 113 -5.60 25.36 -3.02
C ASN A 113 -6.69 26.43 -2.79
N GLN A 114 -7.48 26.79 -3.82
CA GLN A 114 -8.36 27.96 -3.77
C GLN A 114 -9.84 27.59 -3.55
N LYS A 115 -10.25 26.40 -3.97
CA LYS A 115 -11.66 25.96 -3.93
C LYS A 115 -11.77 24.65 -3.18
N ALA A 116 -12.86 24.50 -2.42
CA ALA A 116 -13.28 23.21 -1.91
C ALA A 116 -13.44 22.24 -3.08
N GLN A 117 -12.79 21.08 -3.00
CA GLN A 117 -12.85 20.10 -4.08
C GLN A 117 -14.18 19.34 -3.99
N ILE A 118 -14.89 19.22 -5.12
CA ILE A 118 -16.11 18.41 -5.19
C ILE A 118 -15.76 16.92 -4.97
N ASN A 119 -14.54 16.53 -5.35
CA ASN A 119 -14.07 15.18 -5.18
C ASN A 119 -13.63 14.90 -3.74
N LYS A 120 -14.30 13.94 -3.09
CA LYS A 120 -14.05 13.56 -1.69
C LYS A 120 -12.65 12.99 -1.46
N ARG A 121 -12.07 12.26 -2.42
CA ARG A 121 -10.74 11.64 -2.29
C ARG A 121 -9.64 12.71 -2.39
N CYS A 122 -9.74 13.62 -3.36
CA CYS A 122 -8.83 14.77 -3.45
C CYS A 122 -8.91 15.67 -2.19
N GLU A 123 -10.11 15.88 -1.64
CA GLU A 123 -10.29 16.67 -0.41
C GLU A 123 -9.65 15.99 0.81
N ARG A 124 -9.70 14.66 0.92
CA ARG A 124 -8.98 13.92 1.98
C ARG A 124 -7.48 14.15 1.91
N TRP A 125 -6.92 14.13 0.71
CA TRP A 125 -5.51 14.38 0.47
C TRP A 125 -5.09 15.85 0.58
N ARG A 126 -6.05 16.78 0.55
CA ARG A 126 -5.78 18.22 0.63
C ARG A 126 -4.98 18.59 1.87
N LEU A 127 -5.29 18.02 3.05
CA LEU A 127 -4.55 18.31 4.29
C LEU A 127 -3.07 17.94 4.18
N LYS A 128 -2.76 16.83 3.52
CA LYS A 128 -1.39 16.37 3.27
C LYS A 128 -0.68 17.28 2.27
N ILE A 129 -1.38 17.69 1.21
CA ILE A 129 -0.85 18.61 0.21
C ILE A 129 -0.53 19.98 0.84
N LEU A 130 -1.40 20.46 1.74
CA LEU A 130 -1.24 21.77 2.41
C LEU A 130 -0.02 21.86 3.34
N GLU A 131 0.61 20.75 3.70
CA GLU A 131 1.87 20.74 4.44
C GLU A 131 3.03 21.33 3.62
N TYR A 132 2.92 21.30 2.29
CA TYR A 132 3.96 21.71 1.36
C TYR A 132 3.72 23.12 0.81
N ASP A 133 4.80 23.87 0.57
CA ASP A 133 4.76 25.20 -0.05
C ASP A 133 5.07 25.09 -1.55
N PHE A 134 4.02 25.11 -2.38
CA PHE A 134 4.18 24.96 -3.82
C PHE A 134 3.26 25.88 -4.63
N LYS A 135 3.69 26.15 -5.86
CA LYS A 135 2.88 26.82 -6.88
C LYS A 135 2.45 25.82 -7.93
N VAL A 136 1.15 25.73 -8.19
CA VAL A 136 0.62 24.90 -9.28
C VAL A 136 0.67 25.68 -10.59
N LYS A 137 1.16 25.05 -11.64
CA LYS A 137 1.22 25.59 -12.99
C LYS A 137 0.69 24.56 -13.98
N TYR A 138 -0.27 24.97 -14.80
CA TYR A 138 -0.72 24.13 -15.90
C TYR A 138 0.32 24.14 -17.04
N ILE A 139 0.61 22.96 -17.59
CA ILE A 139 1.39 22.79 -18.81
C ILE A 139 0.61 21.95 -19.83
N PRO A 140 0.70 22.21 -21.14
CA PRO A 140 0.08 21.34 -22.14
C PRO A 140 0.67 19.92 -22.07
N GLY A 141 -0.16 18.88 -22.17
CA GLY A 141 0.30 17.48 -22.10
C GLY A 141 1.42 17.12 -23.08
N LEU A 142 1.44 17.74 -24.27
CA LEU A 142 2.52 17.56 -25.25
C LEU A 142 3.91 17.95 -24.71
N THR A 143 3.97 18.89 -23.77
CA THR A 143 5.22 19.32 -23.11
C THR A 143 5.57 18.46 -21.89
N ASN A 144 4.65 17.62 -21.42
CA ASN A 144 4.79 16.77 -20.23
C ASN A 144 5.23 15.34 -20.59
N SER A 145 6.16 15.21 -21.55
CA SER A 145 6.47 13.92 -22.19
C SER A 145 7.13 12.90 -21.26
N MET A 146 7.93 13.34 -20.27
CA MET A 146 8.62 12.41 -19.37
C MET A 146 7.64 11.73 -18.39
N PRO A 147 6.79 12.46 -17.63
CA PRO A 147 5.75 11.81 -16.82
C PRO A 147 4.77 10.99 -17.64
N ASP A 148 4.34 11.45 -18.83
CA ASP A 148 3.41 10.71 -19.70
C ASP A 148 3.99 9.35 -20.15
N TYR A 149 5.28 9.28 -20.47
CA TYR A 149 5.93 8.00 -20.75
C TYR A 149 5.96 7.08 -19.52
N LEU A 150 6.28 7.64 -18.35
CA LEU A 150 6.37 6.88 -17.09
C LEU A 150 5.02 6.38 -16.60
N SER A 151 3.94 7.12 -16.87
CA SER A 151 2.58 6.76 -16.49
C SER A 151 2.01 5.65 -17.39
N ARG A 152 2.40 5.60 -18.67
CA ARG A 152 1.97 4.60 -19.68
C ARG A 152 2.80 3.32 -19.71
N SER A 153 3.93 3.27 -19.00
CA SER A 153 4.79 2.09 -18.95
C SER A 153 5.31 1.86 -17.53
N PRO A 154 4.41 1.58 -16.58
CA PRO A 154 4.80 1.43 -15.19
C PRO A 154 5.67 0.20 -14.97
N VAL A 155 6.82 0.42 -14.34
CA VAL A 155 7.82 -0.64 -14.04
C VAL A 155 7.56 -1.29 -12.68
N ASP A 156 7.13 -0.49 -11.70
CA ASP A 156 6.86 -0.96 -10.34
C ASP A 156 5.40 -1.43 -10.21
N ASP A 157 5.23 -2.57 -9.54
CA ASP A 157 3.91 -3.11 -9.21
C ASP A 157 3.14 -2.16 -8.30
N ALA A 158 1.82 -2.22 -8.41
CA ALA A 158 0.93 -1.44 -7.56
C ALA A 158 1.05 -1.94 -6.11
N GLU A 159 1.40 -1.05 -5.19
CA GLU A 159 1.28 -1.35 -3.76
C GLU A 159 -0.19 -1.25 -3.35
N GLU A 160 -0.63 -2.15 -2.47
CA GLU A 160 -1.96 -2.08 -1.86
C GLU A 160 -2.11 -0.75 -1.09
N ASP A 161 -3.20 -0.03 -1.34
CA ASP A 161 -3.51 1.21 -0.64
C ASP A 161 -3.93 0.87 0.80
N PRO A 162 -3.14 1.24 1.84
CA PRO A 162 -3.52 0.96 3.22
C PRO A 162 -4.85 1.63 3.60
N ASP A 163 -5.21 2.76 2.96
CA ASP A 163 -6.49 3.46 3.18
C ASP A 163 -7.69 2.80 2.46
N GLU A 164 -7.44 1.85 1.56
CA GLU A 164 -8.50 1.07 0.89
C GLU A 164 -8.97 -0.11 1.75
N THR A 165 -8.21 -0.49 2.80
CA THR A 165 -8.71 -1.36 3.87
C THR A 165 -9.65 -0.61 4.81
N THR A 166 -10.84 -0.25 4.33
CA THR A 166 -11.96 0.03 5.23
C THR A 166 -12.49 -1.28 5.82
N HIS A 167 -11.72 -1.91 6.71
CA HIS A 167 -12.35 -2.71 7.76
C HIS A 167 -13.00 -1.73 8.73
N PHE A 168 -14.24 -1.35 8.43
CA PHE A 168 -15.16 -0.79 9.41
C PHE A 168 -15.44 -1.86 10.47
N ILE A 169 -14.50 -2.09 11.38
CA ILE A 169 -14.88 -2.55 12.71
C ILE A 169 -15.23 -1.26 13.44
N SER A 170 -16.50 -0.87 13.34
CA SER A 170 -17.08 0.13 14.21
C SER A 170 -16.74 -0.24 15.65
N LYS A 171 -15.86 0.51 16.31
CA LYS A 171 -15.66 0.44 17.76
C LYS A 171 -16.83 1.10 18.51
N SER A 172 -18.06 0.77 18.10
CA SER A 172 -19.28 1.23 18.73
C SER A 172 -20.40 0.23 18.44
N THR A 173 -20.46 -0.85 19.21
CA THR A 173 -21.54 -1.17 20.18
C THR A 173 -21.24 -2.56 20.75
N GLN A 174 -21.66 -2.78 21.99
CA GLN A 174 -21.26 -3.83 22.93
C GLN A 174 -21.78 -5.25 22.61
N THR A 175 -22.13 -5.61 21.37
CA THR A 175 -22.91 -6.86 21.12
C THR A 175 -22.31 -7.91 20.19
N ASP A 176 -21.19 -7.69 19.51
CA ASP A 176 -20.66 -8.69 18.58
C ASP A 176 -19.39 -9.37 19.11
N ILE A 177 -19.52 -10.04 20.25
CA ILE A 177 -18.57 -11.09 20.68
C ILE A 177 -19.19 -12.42 20.31
N LEU A 178 -18.85 -12.95 19.12
CA LEU A 178 -18.86 -14.38 18.86
C LEU A 178 -17.83 -14.70 17.76
N TYR A 179 -16.55 -14.57 18.07
CA TYR A 179 -15.58 -15.49 17.46
C TYR A 179 -14.61 -16.03 18.50
N ASN A 180 -14.93 -17.26 18.88
CA ASN A 180 -14.22 -18.17 19.74
C ASN A 180 -12.72 -18.19 19.43
N ASN A 181 -11.93 -17.65 20.36
CA ASN A 181 -10.55 -18.06 20.50
C ASN A 181 -10.26 -18.10 22.00
N GLU A 182 -10.53 -19.25 22.62
CA GLU A 182 -10.39 -19.47 24.08
C GLU A 182 -8.96 -19.29 24.60
N ASN A 183 -7.98 -19.04 23.73
CA ASN A 183 -6.59 -18.80 24.11
C ASN A 183 -6.08 -17.40 23.70
N SER A 184 -6.93 -16.37 23.81
CA SER A 184 -6.45 -14.99 23.70
C SER A 184 -5.76 -14.54 25.00
N PRO A 185 -4.53 -13.97 24.94
CA PRO A 185 -3.78 -13.51 26.11
C PRO A 185 -4.53 -12.44 26.92
N ILE A 186 -5.52 -11.78 26.31
CA ILE A 186 -6.36 -10.76 26.95
C ILE A 186 -7.34 -11.41 27.94
N ILE A 187 -7.93 -12.57 27.62
CA ILE A 187 -8.85 -13.28 28.54
C ILE A 187 -8.07 -13.80 29.75
N ALA A 188 -6.85 -14.31 29.54
CA ALA A 188 -5.97 -14.76 30.62
C ALA A 188 -5.58 -13.62 31.58
N ALA A 189 -5.39 -12.40 31.07
CA ALA A 189 -5.06 -11.23 31.89
C ALA A 189 -6.26 -10.69 32.71
N VAL A 190 -7.49 -10.93 32.26
CA VAL A 190 -8.74 -10.48 32.91
C VAL A 190 -9.28 -11.49 33.91
N GLN A 191 -8.74 -12.72 33.97
CA GLN A 191 -9.15 -13.73 34.96
C GLN A 191 -8.94 -13.23 36.39
N THR A 192 -10.04 -12.91 37.07
CA THR A 192 -10.01 -12.53 38.49
C THR A 192 -9.64 -13.73 39.36
N ARG A 193 -9.05 -13.45 40.53
CA ARG A 193 -8.60 -14.48 41.49
C ARG A 193 -9.73 -15.47 41.86
N ALA A 194 -10.97 -14.98 41.94
CA ALA A 194 -12.16 -15.78 42.20
C ALA A 194 -12.50 -16.75 41.05
N MET A 195 -12.35 -16.34 39.79
CA MET A 195 -12.57 -17.21 38.62
C MET A 195 -11.50 -18.30 38.52
N LYS A 196 -10.24 -17.98 38.84
CA LYS A 196 -9.14 -18.96 38.86
C LYS A 196 -9.34 -20.02 39.94
N LEU A 197 -9.75 -19.62 41.14
CA LEU A 197 -10.10 -20.53 42.24
C LEU A 197 -11.30 -21.41 41.88
N ARG A 198 -12.34 -20.83 41.26
CA ARG A 198 -13.53 -21.58 40.82
C ARG A 198 -13.19 -22.65 39.77
N ASN A 199 -12.34 -22.31 38.80
CA ASN A 199 -11.93 -23.25 37.76
C ASN A 199 -11.03 -24.37 38.31
N GLN A 200 -10.17 -24.08 39.30
CA GLN A 200 -9.42 -25.12 40.02
C GLN A 200 -10.37 -26.06 40.77
N THR A 201 -11.33 -25.53 41.53
CA THR A 201 -12.31 -26.39 42.24
C THR A 201 -13.16 -27.23 41.31
N LEU A 202 -13.53 -26.71 40.12
CA LEU A 202 -14.30 -27.46 39.12
C LEU A 202 -13.47 -28.60 38.49
N ASN A 203 -12.19 -28.37 38.24
CA ASN A 203 -11.29 -29.40 37.74
C ASN A 203 -11.03 -30.48 38.79
N ASP A 204 -10.82 -30.09 40.05
CA ASP A 204 -10.66 -31.05 41.16
C ASP A 204 -11.92 -31.93 41.34
N ILE A 205 -13.11 -31.35 41.17
CA ILE A 205 -14.39 -32.10 41.20
C ILE A 205 -14.51 -33.03 39.98
N ALA A 206 -14.09 -32.59 38.79
CA ALA A 206 -14.12 -33.39 37.58
C ALA A 206 -13.18 -34.61 37.67
N ASP A 207 -11.98 -34.44 38.22
CA ASP A 207 -11.03 -35.54 38.44
C ASP A 207 -11.53 -36.53 39.49
N ILE A 208 -12.17 -36.07 40.57
CA ILE A 208 -12.82 -36.94 41.56
C ILE A 208 -13.97 -37.74 40.94
N SER A 209 -14.74 -37.15 40.01
CA SER A 209 -15.83 -37.83 39.31
C SER A 209 -15.32 -38.91 38.35
N LYS A 210 -14.19 -38.66 37.69
CA LYS A 210 -13.50 -39.60 36.79
C LYS A 210 -12.91 -40.79 37.54
N LEU A 211 -12.29 -40.55 38.70
CA LEU A 211 -11.78 -41.61 39.58
C LEU A 211 -12.89 -42.54 40.09
N LYS A 212 -14.09 -42.01 40.38
CA LYS A 212 -15.25 -42.82 40.78
C LYS A 212 -15.85 -43.62 39.63
N SER A 213 -15.87 -43.10 38.40
CA SER A 213 -16.37 -43.85 37.23
C SER A 213 -15.42 -44.98 36.83
N ASP A 214 -14.10 -44.77 36.92
CA ASP A 214 -13.11 -45.76 36.50
C ASP A 214 -12.98 -46.92 37.49
N SER A 215 -13.18 -46.68 38.79
CA SER A 215 -13.23 -47.72 39.83
C SER A 215 -14.48 -48.62 39.75
N LEU A 216 -15.63 -48.09 39.30
CA LEU A 216 -16.86 -48.87 39.14
C LEU A 216 -16.84 -49.72 37.85
N TYR A 217 -16.06 -49.32 36.85
CA TYR A 217 -15.97 -49.99 35.56
C TYR A 217 -14.98 -51.17 35.56
N THR A 218 -13.96 -51.16 36.43
CA THR A 218 -12.97 -52.24 36.54
C THR A 218 -13.51 -53.49 37.22
N SER A 219 -14.45 -53.38 38.17
CA SER A 219 -15.07 -54.54 38.84
C SER A 219 -16.15 -55.27 38.02
N VAL A 220 -16.57 -54.74 36.86
CA VAL A 220 -17.72 -55.26 36.09
C VAL A 220 -17.29 -55.99 34.79
N LYS A 221 -16.05 -55.86 34.33
CA LYS A 221 -15.59 -56.42 33.02
C LYS A 221 -14.74 -57.71 33.08
N GLU A 222 -14.38 -58.22 34.25
CA GLU A 222 -13.52 -59.42 34.35
C GLU A 222 -14.25 -60.76 34.24
N ASN A 223 -15.58 -60.78 34.11
CA ASN A 223 -16.37 -62.00 33.94
C ASN A 223 -17.33 -61.89 32.75
N ARG A 224 -16.86 -62.21 31.53
CA ARG A 224 -17.63 -62.85 30.43
C ARG A 224 -16.86 -62.78 29.09
N LYS A 225 -16.35 -63.93 28.61
CA LYS A 225 -16.68 -64.51 27.26
C LYS A 225 -15.98 -65.86 27.01
N ILE A 226 -16.77 -66.90 27.26
CA ILE A 226 -17.04 -68.19 26.55
C ILE A 226 -16.23 -68.50 25.25
N PRO A 227 -15.77 -69.76 25.03
CA PRO A 227 -14.96 -70.20 23.89
C PRO A 227 -15.78 -70.83 22.74
N PHE A 228 -15.42 -70.61 21.47
CA PHE A 228 -15.44 -71.64 20.41
C PHE A 228 -14.75 -71.19 19.11
N SER A 229 -14.13 -72.16 18.42
CA SER A 229 -13.14 -72.05 17.34
C SER A 229 -13.76 -72.11 15.92
N ILE A 230 -13.03 -71.61 14.91
CA ILE A 230 -13.25 -71.88 13.48
C ILE A 230 -11.93 -72.45 12.91
N GLU A 231 -11.89 -73.77 12.71
CA GLU A 231 -11.06 -74.40 11.68
C GLU A 231 -11.81 -74.29 10.34
N GLU A 232 -11.07 -74.05 9.26
CA GLU A 232 -11.46 -73.92 7.83
C GLU A 232 -11.29 -72.51 7.24
N LEU A 233 -10.02 -72.10 7.04
CA LEU A 233 -9.43 -71.62 5.77
C LEU A 233 -8.03 -71.02 6.00
#